data_AF-A0AAP0HA92-F1
#
_entry.id   AF-A0AAP0HA92-F1
#
_cell.length_a   1.000
_cell.length_b   1.000
_cell.length_c   1.000
_cell.angle_alpha   90.00
_cell.angle_beta   90.00
_cell.angle_gamma   90.00
#
_symmetry.space_group_name_H-M   'P 1'
#
loop_
_entity.id
_entity.type
_entity.pdbx_description
1 polymer ?
#
loop_
_entity_poly.entity_id
_entity_poly.type
_entity_poly.pdbx_seq_one_letter_code
_entity_poly.pdbx_strand_id
1 'polypeptide(L)'
;MDWTPLRHVTSMALPISALPFQESAATRRIDQSPLLREPPSPFSSPEQFAKHHPPSSLERQAYGKAMEQPKEQVRRLILGSTIDSNEKLSLIYYVYRLGLTYLFSKDNIDAQLDTLFNLQEDYNQTDLYTTSLHFQIFRIFGYRFSCDVFKDFSTSEFKETISKDVRGMISLYESAQLRIREESILDEAMAFTETKLKT
;
A
#
# COMPACT_ATOMS: atom_id res chain seq x y z
N MET A 1 -11.14 62.07 -10.18
CA MET A 1 -11.70 62.54 -11.45
C MET A 1 -11.47 61.42 -12.46
N ASP A 2 -12.43 60.73 -13.06
CA ASP A 2 -13.89 60.76 -13.01
C ASP A 2 -14.44 59.40 -13.50
N TRP A 3 -15.60 59.04 -12.95
CA TRP A 3 -16.80 58.42 -13.54
C TRP A 3 -16.68 57.71 -14.92
N THR A 4 -16.91 56.39 -15.11
CA THR A 4 -18.17 55.57 -15.16
C THR A 4 -18.31 54.79 -16.50
N PRO A 5 -19.19 53.76 -16.59
CA PRO A 5 -18.97 52.55 -17.39
C PRO A 5 -19.73 52.47 -18.73
N LEU A 6 -19.36 51.43 -19.48
CA LEU A 6 -19.98 50.91 -20.70
C LEU A 6 -21.50 50.76 -20.62
N ARG A 7 -22.21 51.22 -21.66
CA ARG A 7 -23.08 50.40 -22.53
C ARG A 7 -23.77 51.27 -23.58
N HIS A 8 -23.77 50.77 -24.81
CA HIS A 8 -24.89 50.68 -25.76
C HIS A 8 -24.36 50.83 -27.18
N VAL A 9 -24.25 49.72 -27.91
CA VAL A 9 -24.47 49.74 -29.36
C VAL A 9 -25.26 48.50 -29.76
N THR A 10 -26.54 48.78 -30.02
CA THR A 10 -27.52 48.21 -30.94
C THR A 10 -27.08 47.07 -31.86
N SER A 11 -27.90 46.01 -31.83
CA SER A 11 -27.99 44.97 -32.86
C SER A 11 -28.39 45.57 -34.21
N MET A 12 -27.56 45.39 -35.22
CA MET A 12 -27.92 45.55 -36.63
C MET A 12 -27.42 44.33 -37.39
N ALA A 13 -28.35 43.46 -37.74
CA ALA A 13 -28.13 42.39 -38.71
C ALA A 13 -27.95 43.01 -40.10
N LEU A 14 -26.90 42.61 -40.81
CA LEU A 14 -26.75 42.84 -42.25
C LEU A 14 -26.56 41.49 -42.96
N PRO A 15 -27.12 41.33 -44.17
CA PRO A 15 -27.25 40.04 -44.82
C PRO A 15 -25.92 39.58 -45.41
N ILE A 16 -25.60 38.29 -45.27
CA ILE A 16 -24.45 37.68 -45.92
C ILE A 16 -24.79 37.53 -47.41
N SER A 17 -24.30 38.46 -48.24
CA SER A 17 -24.21 38.27 -49.69
C SER A 17 -23.17 37.19 -49.98
N ALA A 18 -23.56 36.15 -50.70
CA ALA A 18 -22.68 35.08 -51.15
C ALA A 18 -21.59 35.63 -52.09
N LEU A 19 -20.33 35.62 -51.64
CA LEU A 19 -19.18 35.76 -52.52
C LEU A 19 -18.73 34.37 -52.99
N PRO A 20 -18.31 34.20 -54.26
CA PRO A 20 -17.91 32.91 -54.78
C PRO A 20 -16.62 32.43 -54.10
N PHE A 21 -16.63 31.16 -53.69
CA PHE A 21 -15.47 30.45 -53.16
C PHE A 21 -14.37 30.39 -54.23
N GLN A 22 -13.28 31.13 -54.05
CA GLN A 22 -12.04 30.92 -54.79
C GLN A 22 -11.19 29.90 -54.02
N GLU A 23 -11.06 28.71 -54.61
CA GLU A 23 -10.19 27.66 -54.09
C GLU A 23 -8.72 28.06 -54.26
N SER A 24 -8.13 28.60 -53.19
CA SER A 24 -6.69 28.83 -53.13
C SER A 24 -5.99 27.51 -52.81
N ALA A 25 -5.19 27.02 -53.75
CA ALA A 25 -4.36 25.82 -53.60
C ALA A 25 -3.37 25.99 -52.42
N ALA A 26 -3.78 25.55 -51.23
CA ALA A 26 -2.94 25.48 -50.06
C ALA A 26 -2.21 24.13 -50.03
N THR A 27 -0.90 24.20 -50.26
CA THR A 27 0.07 23.13 -50.10
C THR A 27 -0.16 22.36 -48.80
N ARG A 28 -0.39 21.03 -48.89
CA ARG A 28 -0.49 20.12 -47.74
C ARG A 28 0.78 20.22 -46.89
N ARG A 29 0.74 20.99 -45.80
CA ARG A 29 1.65 20.74 -44.68
C ARG A 29 1.23 19.42 -44.07
N ILE A 30 2.05 18.41 -44.27
CA ILE A 30 1.93 17.14 -43.56
C ILE A 30 2.07 17.50 -42.08
N ASP A 31 0.96 17.36 -41.35
CA ASP A 31 0.94 17.42 -39.89
C ASP A 31 1.80 16.27 -39.37
N GLN A 32 3.08 16.54 -39.14
CA GLN A 32 3.98 15.63 -38.44
C GLN A 32 3.78 15.81 -36.94
N SER A 33 2.57 15.54 -36.47
CA SER A 33 2.35 15.24 -35.06
C SER A 33 3.17 13.99 -34.72
N PRO A 34 4.08 14.03 -33.72
CA PRO A 34 4.87 12.86 -33.37
C PRO A 34 3.93 11.71 -33.02
N LEU A 35 4.09 10.59 -33.71
CA LEU A 35 3.28 9.40 -33.51
C LEU A 35 3.47 8.92 -32.07
N LEU A 36 2.53 9.27 -31.19
CA LEU A 36 2.49 8.76 -29.83
C LEU A 36 2.20 7.26 -29.92
N ARG A 37 3.25 6.44 -29.79
CA ARG A 37 3.13 4.98 -29.85
C ARG A 37 2.80 4.48 -28.45
N GLU A 38 1.52 4.51 -28.11
CA GLU A 38 1.05 3.90 -26.88
C GLU A 38 1.29 2.39 -26.91
N PRO A 39 1.82 1.80 -25.81
CA PRO A 39 1.93 0.35 -25.71
C PRO A 39 0.52 -0.28 -25.79
N PRO A 40 0.39 -1.47 -26.40
CA PRO A 40 -0.90 -2.15 -26.45
C PRO A 40 -1.41 -2.42 -25.04
N SER A 41 -2.73 -2.34 -24.87
CA SER A 41 -3.39 -2.71 -23.62
C SER A 41 -2.93 -4.10 -23.18
N PRO A 42 -2.57 -4.30 -21.88
CA PRO A 42 -2.28 -5.63 -21.35
C PRO A 42 -3.52 -6.53 -21.35
N PHE A 43 -4.71 -5.94 -21.50
CA PHE A 43 -5.98 -6.66 -21.62
C PHE A 43 -6.31 -6.95 -23.09
N SER A 44 -6.76 -8.17 -23.35
CA SER A 44 -7.10 -8.67 -24.69
C SER A 44 -8.27 -7.91 -25.33
N SER A 45 -9.17 -7.34 -24.53
CA SER A 45 -10.24 -6.44 -24.99
C SER A 45 -10.74 -5.58 -23.83
N PRO A 46 -11.11 -4.30 -24.08
CA PRO A 46 -11.82 -3.46 -23.11
C PRO A 46 -13.10 -4.10 -22.56
N GLU A 47 -13.72 -5.00 -23.34
CA GLU A 47 -14.96 -5.69 -22.97
C GLU A 47 -14.75 -6.85 -21.98
N GLN A 48 -13.50 -7.25 -21.70
CA GLN A 48 -13.22 -8.37 -20.81
C GLN A 48 -13.85 -8.18 -19.43
N PHE A 49 -13.84 -6.95 -18.90
CA PHE A 49 -14.49 -6.60 -17.64
C PHE A 49 -16.01 -6.48 -17.77
N ALA A 50 -16.52 -6.14 -18.96
CA ALA A 50 -17.96 -6.05 -19.23
C ALA A 50 -18.64 -7.43 -19.24
N LYS A 51 -17.88 -8.50 -19.52
CA LYS A 51 -18.34 -9.90 -19.47
C LYS A 51 -18.30 -10.51 -18.07
N HIS A 52 -17.81 -9.77 -17.07
CA HIS A 52 -17.81 -10.27 -15.70
C HIS A 52 -19.24 -10.29 -15.15
N HIS A 53 -19.72 -11.48 -14.80
CA HIS A 53 -20.95 -11.64 -14.05
C HIS A 53 -20.62 -11.60 -12.57
N PRO A 54 -21.00 -10.54 -11.84
CA PRO A 54 -20.75 -10.52 -10.42
C PRO A 54 -21.58 -11.61 -9.71
N PRO A 55 -21.18 -12.05 -8.51
CA PRO A 55 -21.96 -12.99 -7.73
C PRO A 55 -23.39 -12.47 -7.55
N SER A 56 -24.36 -13.36 -7.66
CA SER A 56 -25.77 -13.08 -7.46
C SER A 56 -26.02 -12.51 -6.06
N SER A 57 -27.16 -11.84 -5.87
CA SER A 57 -27.54 -11.32 -4.55
C SER A 57 -27.59 -12.42 -3.49
N LEU A 58 -27.99 -13.64 -3.88
CA LEU A 58 -28.06 -14.79 -2.98
C LEU A 58 -26.66 -15.26 -2.57
N GLU A 59 -25.73 -15.35 -3.52
CA GLU A 59 -24.33 -15.73 -3.25
C GLU A 59 -23.64 -14.69 -2.36
N ARG A 60 -23.81 -13.39 -2.65
CA ARG A 60 -23.28 -12.31 -1.80
C ARG A 60 -23.82 -12.40 -0.37
N GLN A 61 -25.10 -12.67 -0.21
CA GLN A 61 -25.72 -12.85 1.11
C GLN A 61 -25.18 -14.09 1.83
N ALA A 62 -24.99 -15.20 1.11
CA ALA A 62 -24.41 -16.41 1.65
C ALA A 62 -22.96 -16.17 2.13
N TYR A 63 -22.14 -15.47 1.34
CA TYR A 63 -20.79 -15.08 1.74
C TYR A 63 -20.80 -14.14 2.95
N GLY A 64 -21.65 -13.12 2.95
CA GLY A 64 -21.79 -12.20 4.09
C GLY A 64 -22.11 -12.96 5.38
N LYS A 65 -23.12 -13.84 5.35
CA LYS A 65 -23.50 -14.68 6.50
C LYS A 65 -22.36 -15.61 6.95
N ALA A 66 -21.65 -16.22 6.01
CA ALA A 66 -20.53 -17.10 6.33
C ALA A 66 -19.35 -16.35 7.00
N MET A 67 -19.18 -15.05 6.71
CA MET A 67 -18.10 -14.23 7.25
C MET A 67 -18.38 -13.61 8.62
N GLU A 68 -19.64 -13.54 9.06
CA GLU A 68 -19.99 -12.95 10.37
C GLU A 68 -19.27 -13.64 11.54
N GLN A 69 -19.29 -14.98 11.57
CA GLN A 69 -18.69 -15.78 12.64
C GLN A 69 -17.15 -15.63 12.69
N PRO A 70 -16.40 -15.85 11.59
CA PRO A 70 -14.95 -15.62 11.57
C PRO A 70 -14.56 -14.18 11.89
N LYS A 71 -15.28 -13.19 11.34
CA LYS A 71 -15.02 -11.77 11.60
C LYS A 71 -15.14 -11.45 13.09
N GLU A 72 -16.21 -11.90 13.73
CA GLU A 72 -16.41 -11.66 15.16
C GLU A 72 -15.40 -12.41 16.02
N GLN A 73 -14.97 -13.62 15.62
CA GLN A 73 -13.90 -14.34 16.31
C GLN A 73 -12.58 -13.58 16.28
N VAL A 74 -12.15 -13.09 15.11
CA VAL A 74 -10.92 -12.29 14.99
C VAL A 74 -11.05 -10.99 15.78
N ARG A 75 -12.22 -10.33 15.74
CA ARG A 75 -12.49 -9.11 16.52
C ARG A 75 -12.28 -9.36 18.02
N ARG A 76 -12.82 -10.47 18.55
CA ARG A 76 -12.64 -10.83 19.96
C ARG A 76 -11.19 -11.15 20.32
N LEU A 77 -10.43 -11.78 19.43
CA LEU A 77 -9.02 -12.07 19.67
C LEU A 77 -8.18 -10.78 19.73
N ILE A 78 -8.45 -9.83 18.83
CA ILE A 78 -7.75 -8.53 18.81
C ILE A 78 -8.09 -7.69 20.04
N LEU A 79 -9.38 -7.57 20.38
CA LEU A 79 -9.85 -6.67 21.46
C LEU A 79 -9.82 -7.32 22.85
N GLY A 80 -9.81 -8.65 22.91
CA GLY A 80 -9.79 -9.41 24.15
C GLY A 80 -8.42 -9.38 24.82
N SER A 81 -8.39 -9.67 26.11
CA SER A 81 -7.16 -9.84 26.90
C SER A 81 -6.72 -11.31 27.00
N THR A 82 -7.29 -12.20 26.19
CA THR A 82 -7.15 -13.65 26.33
C THR A 82 -5.91 -14.23 25.66
N ILE A 83 -5.36 -13.52 24.68
CA ILE A 83 -4.19 -13.96 23.92
C ILE A 83 -2.93 -13.24 24.39
N ASP A 84 -1.79 -13.90 24.26
CA ASP A 84 -0.49 -13.30 24.54
C ASP A 84 -0.25 -12.06 23.67
N SER A 85 0.53 -11.11 24.19
CA SER A 85 0.85 -9.86 23.51
C SER A 85 1.56 -10.10 22.16
N ASN A 86 2.48 -11.07 22.08
CA ASN A 86 3.18 -11.38 20.83
C ASN A 86 2.22 -12.00 19.80
N GLU A 87 1.37 -12.93 20.25
CA GLU A 87 0.36 -13.55 19.40
C GLU A 87 -0.64 -12.51 18.88
N LYS A 88 -1.04 -11.56 19.73
CA LYS A 88 -1.92 -10.46 19.35
C LYS A 88 -1.30 -9.58 18.29
N LEU A 89 -0.04 -9.18 18.48
CA LEU A 89 0.65 -8.32 17.55
C LEU A 89 0.87 -9.02 16.19
N SER A 90 1.19 -10.32 16.22
CA SER A 90 1.24 -11.17 15.04
C SER A 90 -0.11 -11.28 14.33
N LEU A 91 -1.22 -11.43 15.08
CA LEU A 91 -2.57 -11.45 14.51
C LEU A 91 -2.91 -10.12 13.81
N ILE A 92 -2.58 -8.98 14.43
CA ILE A 92 -2.76 -7.65 13.83
C ILE A 92 -1.92 -7.55 12.54
N TYR A 93 -0.68 -8.05 12.55
CA TYR A 93 0.16 -8.10 11.35
C TYR A 93 -0.49 -8.89 10.21
N TYR A 94 -1.02 -10.09 10.47
CA TYR A 94 -1.69 -10.88 9.42
C TYR A 94 -2.97 -10.21 8.91
N VAL A 95 -3.77 -9.60 9.79
CA VAL A 95 -4.96 -8.83 9.39
C VAL A 95 -4.57 -7.65 8.49
N TYR A 96 -3.46 -6.98 8.79
CA TYR A 96 -2.89 -5.95 7.93
C TYR A 96 -2.45 -6.51 6.56
N ARG A 97 -1.65 -7.59 6.53
CA ARG A 97 -1.17 -8.21 5.29
C ARG A 97 -2.29 -8.75 4.39
N LEU A 98 -3.41 -9.17 4.98
CA LEU A 98 -4.61 -9.59 4.25
C LEU A 98 -5.48 -8.42 3.77
N GLY A 99 -5.16 -7.17 4.13
CA GLY A 99 -5.96 -6.00 3.78
C GLY A 99 -7.31 -5.94 4.50
N LEU A 100 -7.42 -6.56 5.68
CA LEU A 100 -8.67 -6.70 6.43
C LEU A 100 -8.79 -5.71 7.60
N THR A 101 -7.84 -4.81 7.78
CA THR A 101 -7.82 -3.81 8.88
C THR A 101 -9.09 -2.96 8.92
N TYR A 102 -9.66 -2.64 7.75
CA TYR A 102 -10.90 -1.87 7.65
C TYR A 102 -12.11 -2.53 8.35
N LEU A 103 -12.08 -3.86 8.55
CA LEU A 103 -13.17 -4.59 9.22
C LEU A 103 -13.20 -4.39 10.73
N PHE A 104 -12.10 -3.98 11.35
CA PHE A 104 -11.93 -3.96 12.81
C PHE A 104 -11.96 -2.55 13.41
N SER A 105 -12.24 -1.53 12.59
CA SER A 105 -12.12 -0.10 12.91
C SER A 105 -10.69 0.32 13.20
N LYS A 106 -10.28 1.44 12.59
CA LYS A 106 -8.91 1.97 12.74
C LYS A 106 -8.58 2.26 14.21
N ASP A 107 -9.47 2.97 14.91
CA ASP A 107 -9.27 3.38 16.30
C ASP A 107 -9.03 2.21 17.26
N ASN A 108 -9.66 1.06 17.00
CA ASN A 108 -9.47 -0.13 17.81
C ASN A 108 -8.07 -0.75 17.62
N ILE A 109 -7.60 -0.82 16.38
CA ILE A 109 -6.27 -1.36 16.07
C ILE A 109 -5.20 -0.42 16.63
N ASP A 110 -5.34 0.88 16.40
CA ASP A 110 -4.41 1.90 16.90
C ASP A 110 -4.34 1.85 18.43
N ALA A 111 -5.48 1.75 19.13
CA ALA A 111 -5.49 1.61 20.60
C ALA A 111 -4.82 0.33 21.11
N GLN A 112 -4.96 -0.80 20.41
CA GLN A 112 -4.24 -2.02 20.77
C GLN A 112 -2.73 -1.88 20.53
N LEU A 113 -2.32 -1.28 19.41
CA LEU A 113 -0.91 -1.04 19.10
C LEU A 113 -0.27 -0.08 20.10
N ASP A 114 -0.96 0.98 20.50
CA ASP A 114 -0.51 1.90 21.55
C ASP A 114 -0.28 1.16 22.88
N THR A 115 -1.23 0.30 23.25
CA THR A 115 -1.11 -0.50 24.47
C THR A 115 0.10 -1.42 24.39
N LEU A 116 0.25 -2.17 23.29
CA LEU A 116 1.33 -3.14 23.10
C LEU A 116 2.71 -2.46 23.01
N PHE A 117 2.81 -1.31 22.35
CA PHE A 117 4.06 -0.55 22.24
C PHE A 117 4.55 -0.06 23.61
N ASN A 118 3.63 0.35 24.48
CA ASN A 118 3.94 0.87 25.81
C ASN A 118 4.25 -0.21 26.85
N LEU A 119 3.96 -1.49 26.57
CA LEU A 119 4.30 -2.59 27.47
C LEU A 119 5.81 -2.87 27.56
N GLN A 120 6.64 -2.22 26.72
CA GLN A 120 8.10 -2.35 26.69
C GLN A 120 8.57 -3.80 26.85
N GLU A 121 8.17 -4.67 25.92
CA GLU A 121 8.59 -6.07 25.95
C GLU A 121 10.10 -6.21 25.77
N ASP A 122 10.69 -7.13 26.53
CA ASP A 122 12.08 -7.53 26.33
C ASP A 122 12.17 -8.52 25.16
N TYR A 123 12.66 -8.03 24.03
CA TYR A 123 12.88 -8.82 22.82
C TYR A 123 14.13 -9.72 22.88
N ASN A 124 14.91 -9.70 23.97
CA ASN A 124 16.13 -10.51 24.09
C ASN A 124 15.87 -12.03 24.03
N GLN A 125 14.65 -12.49 24.34
CA GLN A 125 14.28 -13.92 24.31
C GLN A 125 13.35 -14.28 23.14
N THR A 126 12.97 -13.30 22.31
CA THR A 126 12.03 -13.49 21.21
C THR A 126 12.78 -13.94 19.95
N ASP A 127 12.22 -14.90 19.22
CA ASP A 127 12.83 -15.38 17.98
C ASP A 127 12.85 -14.30 16.90
N LEU A 128 13.79 -14.42 15.94
CA LEU A 128 13.99 -13.41 14.90
C LEU A 128 12.74 -13.18 14.04
N TYR A 129 11.95 -14.22 13.79
CA TYR A 129 10.74 -14.10 12.99
C TYR A 129 9.71 -13.21 13.71
N THR A 130 9.41 -13.51 14.97
CA THR A 130 8.47 -12.72 15.78
C THR A 130 8.95 -11.28 15.98
N THR A 131 10.22 -11.09 16.35
CA THR A 131 10.84 -9.75 16.47
C THR A 131 10.73 -8.95 15.17
N SER A 132 10.95 -9.60 14.02
CA SER A 132 10.81 -8.96 12.71
C SER A 132 9.36 -8.55 12.40
N LEU A 133 8.37 -9.41 12.68
CA LEU A 133 6.97 -9.05 12.48
C LEU A 133 6.56 -7.84 13.32
N HIS A 134 7.00 -7.80 14.57
CA HIS A 134 6.71 -6.71 15.50
C HIS A 134 7.35 -5.41 15.03
N PHE A 135 8.61 -5.48 14.60
CA PHE A 135 9.29 -4.34 14.00
C PHE A 135 8.53 -3.81 12.79
N GLN A 136 8.09 -4.70 11.89
CA GLN A 136 7.35 -4.31 10.69
C GLN A 136 6.03 -3.62 11.04
N ILE A 137 5.19 -4.23 11.88
CA ILE A 137 3.87 -3.69 12.16
C ILE A 137 3.94 -2.33 12.86
N PHE A 138 4.84 -2.16 13.83
CA PHE A 138 5.02 -0.87 14.49
C PHE A 138 5.51 0.21 13.52
N ARG A 139 6.49 -0.09 12.67
CA ARG A 139 6.99 0.88 11.68
C ARG A 139 5.94 1.23 10.63
N ILE A 140 5.17 0.27 10.16
CA ILE A 140 4.08 0.47 9.18
C ILE A 140 3.00 1.41 9.75
N PHE A 141 2.69 1.29 11.04
CA PHE A 141 1.71 2.14 11.72
C PHE A 141 2.31 3.46 12.25
N GLY A 142 3.58 3.73 11.97
CA GLY A 142 4.23 5.02 12.26
C GLY A 142 4.94 5.12 13.61
N TYR A 143 5.04 4.03 14.37
CA TYR A 143 5.80 4.00 15.61
C TYR A 143 7.30 3.98 15.34
N ARG A 144 8.07 4.76 16.12
CA ARG A 144 9.54 4.78 16.05
C ARG A 144 10.13 3.62 16.86
N PHE A 145 9.90 2.40 16.41
CA PHE A 145 10.45 1.21 17.06
C PHE A 145 11.93 1.03 16.71
N SER A 146 12.84 0.94 17.70
CA SER A 146 14.30 0.98 17.45
C SER A 146 14.80 -0.24 16.66
N CYS A 147 15.75 -0.03 15.75
CA CYS A 147 16.45 -1.13 15.09
C CYS A 147 17.43 -1.88 16.00
N ASP A 148 17.66 -1.39 17.23
CA ASP A 148 18.53 -2.04 18.21
C ASP A 148 18.02 -3.42 18.66
N VAL A 149 16.75 -3.73 18.40
CA VAL A 149 16.20 -5.10 18.56
C VAL A 149 16.93 -6.13 17.70
N PHE A 150 17.65 -5.68 16.67
CA PHE A 150 18.50 -6.50 15.81
C PHE A 150 20.00 -6.36 16.11
N LYS A 151 20.43 -5.73 17.22
CA LYS A 151 21.86 -5.50 17.51
C LYS A 151 22.70 -6.78 17.47
N ASP A 152 22.13 -7.91 17.90
CA ASP A 152 22.80 -9.22 17.95
C ASP A 152 23.12 -9.76 16.55
N PHE A 153 22.46 -9.23 15.51
CA PHE A 153 22.78 -9.47 14.10
C PHE A 153 24.21 -9.11 13.73
N SER A 154 24.82 -8.16 14.45
CA SER A 154 26.20 -7.75 14.19
C SER A 154 27.22 -8.86 14.48
N THR A 155 26.83 -9.91 15.21
CA THR A 155 27.71 -11.04 15.55
C THR A 155 27.79 -12.07 14.42
N SER A 156 28.98 -12.63 14.19
CA SER A 156 29.18 -13.67 13.15
C SER A 156 28.38 -14.94 13.42
N GLU A 157 28.28 -15.34 14.69
CA GLU A 157 27.53 -16.52 15.14
C GLU A 157 26.03 -16.41 14.83
N PHE A 158 25.45 -15.22 15.04
CA PHE A 158 24.04 -15.00 14.73
C PHE A 158 23.79 -15.07 13.22
N LYS A 159 24.68 -14.51 12.39
CA LYS A 159 24.57 -14.61 10.91
C LYS A 159 24.65 -16.05 10.41
N GLU A 160 25.49 -16.89 11.01
CA GLU A 160 25.53 -18.32 10.70
C GLU A 160 24.24 -19.04 11.10
N THR A 161 23.66 -18.67 12.23
CA THR A 161 22.39 -19.22 12.71
C THR A 161 21.23 -18.82 11.79
N ILE A 162 21.11 -17.53 11.43
CA ILE A 162 20.06 -17.05 10.52
C ILE A 162 20.17 -17.68 9.14
N SER A 163 21.39 -17.98 8.67
CA SER A 163 21.59 -18.61 7.37
C SER A 163 20.87 -19.97 7.24
N LYS A 164 20.48 -20.59 8.37
CA LYS A 164 19.68 -21.83 8.42
C LYS A 164 18.18 -21.58 8.63
N ASP A 165 17.80 -20.41 9.12
CA ASP A 165 16.41 -20.01 9.33
C ASP A 165 15.90 -19.11 8.20
N VAL A 166 15.35 -19.75 7.17
CA VAL A 166 14.77 -19.06 6.01
C VAL A 166 13.63 -18.11 6.41
N ARG A 167 12.83 -18.47 7.42
CA ARG A 167 11.68 -17.64 7.84
C ARG A 167 12.14 -16.37 8.54
N GLY A 168 13.06 -16.49 9.49
CA GLY A 168 13.68 -15.33 10.13
C GLY A 168 14.42 -14.44 9.12
N MET A 169 15.11 -15.05 8.15
CA MET A 169 15.84 -14.32 7.11
C MET A 169 14.94 -13.52 6.17
N ILE A 170 13.83 -14.10 5.68
CA ILE A 170 12.85 -13.36 4.86
C ILE A 170 12.22 -12.22 5.67
N SER A 171 11.88 -12.49 6.93
CA SER A 171 11.25 -11.49 7.79
C SER A 171 12.19 -10.33 8.11
N LEU A 172 13.48 -10.62 8.31
CA LEU A 172 14.53 -9.61 8.47
C LEU A 172 14.74 -8.80 7.18
N TYR A 173 14.72 -9.46 6.01
CA TYR A 173 14.79 -8.77 4.71
C TYR A 173 13.63 -7.77 4.54
N GLU A 174 12.41 -8.17 4.86
CA GLU A 174 11.23 -7.29 4.83
C GLU A 174 11.36 -6.13 5.84
N SER A 175 11.82 -6.41 7.08
CA SER A 175 12.06 -5.38 8.10
C SER A 175 13.08 -4.34 7.67
N ALA A 176 14.15 -4.76 6.98
CA ALA A 176 15.20 -3.87 6.50
C ALA A 176 14.72 -2.87 5.41
N GLN A 177 13.58 -3.15 4.76
CA GLN A 177 12.94 -2.21 3.83
C GLN A 177 12.24 -1.04 4.54
N LEU A 178 11.98 -1.15 5.86
CA LEU A 178 11.34 -0.13 6.68
C LEU A 178 12.35 0.75 7.44
N ARG A 179 13.63 0.68 7.05
CA ARG A 179 14.71 1.47 7.63
C ARG A 179 14.51 2.97 7.39
N ILE A 180 14.92 3.76 8.36
CA ILE A 180 15.05 5.21 8.24
C ILE A 180 16.53 5.60 8.17
N ARG A 181 16.81 6.90 8.04
CA ARG A 181 18.19 7.40 8.01
C ARG A 181 18.92 7.01 9.30
N GLU A 182 20.20 6.71 9.16
CA GLU A 182 21.14 6.41 10.26
C GLU A 182 20.95 5.03 10.92
N GLU A 183 20.23 4.10 10.29
CA GLU A 183 20.03 2.72 10.77
C GLU A 183 20.94 1.71 10.03
N SER A 184 22.26 1.79 10.25
CA SER A 184 23.24 0.98 9.52
C SER A 184 23.08 -0.54 9.74
N ILE A 185 22.52 -0.97 10.87
CA ILE A 185 22.20 -2.38 11.16
C ILE A 185 21.24 -2.93 10.09
N LEU A 186 20.26 -2.13 9.67
CA LEU A 186 19.28 -2.54 8.66
C LEU A 186 19.85 -2.49 7.24
N ASP A 187 20.77 -1.56 6.95
CA ASP A 187 21.52 -1.56 5.68
C ASP A 187 22.34 -2.84 5.52
N GLU A 188 23.04 -3.26 6.59
CA GLU A 188 23.81 -4.49 6.60
C GLU A 188 22.91 -5.74 6.51
N ALA A 189 21.81 -5.77 7.27
CA ALA A 189 20.83 -6.85 7.23
C ALA A 189 20.25 -7.02 5.82
N MET A 190 19.93 -5.93 5.12
CA MET A 190 19.44 -5.97 3.75
C MET A 190 20.48 -6.63 2.81
N ALA A 191 21.73 -6.18 2.84
CA ALA A 191 22.77 -6.71 1.95
C ALA A 191 23.05 -8.21 2.21
N PHE A 192 23.08 -8.60 3.50
CA PHE A 192 23.27 -9.99 3.90
C PHE A 192 22.13 -10.88 3.43
N THR A 193 20.88 -10.51 3.77
CA THR A 193 19.70 -11.32 3.45
C THR A 193 19.47 -11.41 1.94
N GLU A 194 19.69 -10.32 1.19
CA GLU A 194 19.59 -10.34 -0.27
C GLU A 194 20.58 -11.32 -0.91
N THR A 195 21.81 -11.38 -0.39
CA THR A 195 22.82 -12.32 -0.89
C THR A 195 22.42 -13.77 -0.59
N LYS A 196 21.99 -14.04 0.64
CA LYS A 196 21.64 -15.39 1.10
C LYS A 196 20.34 -15.93 0.50
N LEU A 197 19.33 -15.08 0.27
CA LEU A 197 18.04 -15.49 -0.30
C LEU A 197 18.09 -15.72 -1.81
N LYS A 198 19.11 -15.20 -2.51
CA LYS A 198 19.35 -15.45 -3.93
C LYS A 198 20.18 -16.71 -4.20
N THR A 199 20.81 -17.27 -3.17
CA THR A 199 21.64 -18.47 -3.26
C THR A 199 20.78 -19.72 -3.19
#